data_AF-A0A963QGG9-F1
#
_entry.id   AF-A0A963QGG9-F1
#
_cell.length_a   1.000
_cell.length_b   1.000
_cell.length_c   1.000
_cell.angle_alpha   90.00
_cell.angle_beta   90.00
_cell.angle_gamma   90.00
#
_symmetry.space_group_name_H-M   'P 1'
#
loop_
_entity.id
_entity.type
_entity.pdbx_description
1 polymer ?
#
loop_
_entity_poly.entity_id
_entity_poly.type
_entity_poly.pdbx_seq_one_letter_code
_entity_poly.pdbx_strand_id
1 'polypeptide(L)'
;MDETIPKERSPGIKLLLAGLIGLCLMIPLMLVYALVYDRQDQSRTAQASINSGWGGPQAIAGPVVVVPFKTTEVQNEEVGGKAITRTVEVERLLYISPVENRVSTQIDPQERRKSIYSSVLYEARVSGKASFALPDDLPRFGVKPEGLLWDRAELRMGASDARGLTKGGTLVAGGKALAVEPGKGPGSTGGQGFFAFLPWDGQGKLDVDYAFGLRGSRSLSLVPRGGQTSWQVKSSWRNPSFSGAFLPDGRKIGEDGFSAGYTVDKLALGQPPVATEDLGPPVIDAEPGMDFSVPMRPPTVGASASEMVSGQSRAVTVGLVEPVDLYSKVDRSVKYGFLFIGFTFLAFLLFDVVGGARVAAAEYLMTGAGLVLFFVMLLAFAEVIGFAWAYIVASAAIIGLLTAYSAAVLKSWGRARFIGALLVGLYALLYVLLNLEAWSLLIGSVLLFVALAGVMYTTRNIDWSGINRRSVPAHA
;
A
#
# COMPACT_ATOMS: atom_id res chain seq x y z
N MET A 1 16.06 -25.97 65.67
CA MET A 1 16.19 -25.85 64.20
C MET A 1 14.81 -25.52 63.69
N ASP A 2 14.52 -24.22 63.54
CA ASP A 2 13.25 -23.75 62.99
C ASP A 2 13.37 -23.79 61.47
N GLU A 3 12.85 -24.86 60.88
CA GLU A 3 12.75 -25.01 59.43
C GLU A 3 11.57 -24.13 58.98
N THR A 4 11.87 -22.88 58.61
CA THR A 4 10.87 -21.94 58.12
C THR A 4 10.34 -22.43 56.77
N ILE A 5 9.21 -23.12 56.79
CA ILE A 5 8.47 -23.53 55.59
C ILE A 5 8.17 -22.25 54.78
N PRO A 6 8.65 -22.13 53.53
CA PRO A 6 8.42 -20.93 52.75
C PRO A 6 6.92 -20.77 52.47
N LYS A 7 6.39 -19.61 52.86
CA LYS A 7 4.98 -19.22 52.69
C LYS A 7 4.60 -19.30 51.21
N GLU A 8 3.71 -20.23 50.85
CA GLU A 8 3.19 -20.32 49.48
C GLU A 8 2.42 -19.04 49.13
N ARG A 9 2.73 -18.46 47.97
CA ARG A 9 2.06 -17.24 47.47
C ARG A 9 0.62 -17.58 47.06
N SER A 10 -0.33 -16.70 47.38
CA SER A 10 -1.73 -16.89 46.98
C SER A 10 -1.88 -16.89 45.45
N PRO A 11 -2.89 -17.60 44.90
CA PRO A 11 -3.16 -17.64 43.46
C PRO A 11 -3.32 -16.25 42.83
N GLY A 12 -3.94 -15.29 43.54
CA GLY A 12 -4.07 -13.91 43.09
C GLY A 12 -2.73 -13.19 42.93
N ILE A 13 -1.76 -13.42 43.83
CA ILE A 13 -0.41 -12.84 43.71
C ILE A 13 0.35 -13.46 42.53
N LYS A 14 0.17 -14.77 42.28
CA LYS A 14 0.78 -15.45 41.13
C LYS A 14 0.22 -14.91 39.80
N LEU A 15 -1.10 -14.69 39.72
CA LEU A 15 -1.75 -14.06 38.57
C LEU A 15 -1.24 -12.64 38.34
N LEU A 16 -1.16 -11.82 39.39
CA LEU A 16 -0.63 -10.45 39.30
C LEU A 16 0.81 -10.46 38.79
N LEU A 17 1.65 -11.35 39.33
CA LEU A 17 3.05 -11.47 38.91
C LEU A 17 3.17 -11.90 37.44
N ALA A 18 2.42 -12.91 37.01
CA ALA A 18 2.37 -13.34 35.61
C ALA A 18 1.89 -12.20 34.70
N GLY A 19 0.89 -11.43 35.13
CA GLY A 19 0.40 -10.24 34.42
C GLY A 19 1.46 -9.13 34.30
N LEU A 20 2.18 -8.83 35.37
CA LEU A 20 3.28 -7.84 35.35
C LEU A 20 4.43 -8.28 34.46
N ILE A 21 4.81 -9.57 34.48
CA ILE A 21 5.84 -10.11 33.60
C ILE A 21 5.35 -10.06 32.15
N GLY A 22 4.08 -10.42 31.89
CA GLY A 22 3.48 -10.30 30.57
C GLY A 22 3.50 -8.88 30.04
N LEU A 23 3.17 -7.90 30.87
CA LEU A 23 3.24 -6.47 30.54
C LEU A 23 4.71 -6.03 30.29
N CYS A 24 5.64 -6.48 31.12
CA CYS A 24 7.07 -6.21 30.92
C CYS A 24 7.57 -6.75 29.58
N LEU A 25 7.11 -7.93 29.16
CA LEU A 25 7.44 -8.54 27.87
C LEU A 25 6.77 -7.87 26.67
N MET A 26 5.78 -7.00 26.88
CA MET A 26 5.29 -6.14 25.79
C MET A 26 6.36 -5.15 25.32
N ILE A 27 7.29 -4.75 26.20
CA ILE A 27 8.39 -3.84 25.84
C ILE A 27 9.28 -4.47 24.75
N PRO A 28 9.90 -5.65 24.95
CA PRO A 28 10.71 -6.26 23.91
C PRO A 28 9.87 -6.64 22.67
N LEU A 29 8.59 -7.03 22.82
CA LEU A 29 7.72 -7.25 21.65
C LEU A 29 7.52 -5.97 20.82
N MET A 30 7.35 -4.82 21.47
CA MET A 30 7.28 -3.51 20.81
C MET A 30 8.60 -3.13 20.14
N LEU A 31 9.75 -3.49 20.72
CA LEU A 31 11.04 -3.33 20.07
C LEU A 31 11.17 -4.20 18.81
N VAL A 32 10.64 -5.43 18.83
CA VAL A 32 10.57 -6.26 17.62
C VAL A 32 9.65 -5.63 16.57
N TYR A 33 8.51 -5.06 16.98
CA TYR A 33 7.65 -4.31 16.07
C TYR A 33 8.41 -3.14 15.41
N ALA A 34 9.15 -2.35 16.20
CA ALA A 34 9.98 -1.27 15.67
C ALA A 34 11.08 -1.77 14.72
N LEU A 35 11.69 -2.93 15.02
CA LEU A 35 12.67 -3.57 14.14
C LEU A 35 12.06 -4.02 12.81
N VAL A 36 10.85 -4.60 12.82
CA VAL A 36 10.14 -5.00 11.59
C VAL A 36 9.82 -3.77 10.76
N TYR A 37 9.38 -2.68 11.40
CA TYR A 37 9.11 -1.41 10.73
C TYR A 37 10.36 -0.83 10.07
N ASP A 38 11.48 -0.75 10.80
CA ASP A 38 12.77 -0.29 10.27
C ASP A 38 13.25 -1.15 9.08
N ARG A 39 13.10 -2.47 9.20
CA ARG A 39 13.44 -3.39 8.10
C ARG A 39 12.54 -3.25 6.88
N GLN A 40 11.25 -2.98 7.07
CA GLN A 40 10.33 -2.70 5.97
C GLN A 40 10.71 -1.39 5.26
N ASP A 41 11.11 -0.36 6.00
CA ASP A 41 11.56 0.91 5.41
C ASP A 41 12.88 0.76 4.64
N GLN A 42 13.84 -0.01 5.18
CA GLN A 42 15.07 -0.38 4.46
C GLN A 42 14.77 -1.15 3.17
N SER A 43 13.78 -2.04 3.19
CA SER A 43 13.30 -2.75 1.99
C SER A 43 12.77 -1.78 0.93
N ARG A 44 11.92 -0.82 1.32
CA ARG A 44 11.40 0.21 0.42
C ARG A 44 12.52 1.05 -0.18
N THR A 45 13.50 1.45 0.64
CA THR A 45 14.69 2.20 0.19
C THR A 45 15.53 1.37 -0.79
N ALA A 46 15.74 0.08 -0.51
CA ALA A 46 16.47 -0.80 -1.40
C ALA A 46 15.74 -1.00 -2.74
N GLN A 47 14.43 -1.22 -2.72
CA GLN A 47 13.59 -1.28 -3.92
C GLN A 47 13.66 0.01 -4.74
N ALA A 48 13.56 1.18 -4.09
CA ALA A 48 13.74 2.46 -4.77
C ALA A 48 15.13 2.58 -5.43
N SER A 49 16.17 2.04 -4.78
CA SER A 49 17.53 1.98 -5.37
C SER A 49 17.66 1.02 -6.55
N ILE A 50 16.85 -0.04 -6.62
CA ILE A 50 16.76 -0.93 -7.79
C ILE A 50 16.08 -0.16 -8.95
N ASN A 51 15.03 0.60 -8.62
CA ASN A 51 14.21 1.30 -9.60
C ASN A 51 14.88 2.59 -10.12
N SER A 52 15.84 3.16 -9.38
CA SER A 52 16.45 4.47 -9.69
C SER A 52 17.09 4.56 -11.07
N GLY A 53 17.55 3.44 -11.64
CA GLY A 53 18.11 3.35 -13.00
C GLY A 53 17.17 2.79 -14.08
N TRP A 54 15.94 2.37 -13.73
CA TRP A 54 15.00 1.73 -14.67
C TRP A 54 13.75 2.56 -14.93
N GLY A 55 13.23 3.23 -13.91
CA GLY A 55 11.95 3.94 -13.94
C GLY A 55 11.05 3.46 -12.80
N GLY A 56 10.43 4.40 -12.09
CA GLY A 56 9.51 4.11 -10.98
C GLY A 56 8.13 3.60 -11.45
N PRO A 57 7.12 3.61 -10.56
CA PRO A 57 5.72 3.56 -10.96
C PRO A 57 5.43 4.63 -12.02
N GLN A 58 4.69 4.24 -13.07
CA GLN A 58 4.42 5.13 -14.21
C GLN A 58 2.93 5.47 -14.30
N ALA A 59 2.64 6.74 -14.58
CA ALA A 59 1.38 7.18 -15.16
C ALA A 59 1.62 7.69 -16.58
N ILE A 60 0.84 7.17 -17.52
CA ILE A 60 0.80 7.66 -18.90
C ILE A 60 -0.43 8.53 -19.10
N ALA A 61 -0.26 9.61 -19.85
CA ALA A 61 -1.34 10.53 -20.19
C ALA A 61 -1.25 10.95 -21.65
N GLY A 62 -2.39 11.32 -22.23
CA GLY A 62 -2.46 11.77 -23.61
C GLY A 62 -2.94 10.70 -24.61
N PRO A 63 -2.97 11.05 -25.90
CA PRO A 63 -2.50 12.32 -26.47
C PRO A 63 -3.34 13.54 -26.06
N VAL A 64 -2.71 14.71 -26.06
CA VAL A 64 -3.35 16.03 -25.91
C VAL A 64 -2.89 16.96 -27.02
N VAL A 65 -3.82 17.67 -27.65
CA VAL A 65 -3.47 18.80 -28.50
C VAL A 65 -3.40 20.05 -27.62
N VAL A 66 -2.30 20.78 -27.69
CA VAL A 66 -2.10 22.05 -26.97
C VAL A 66 -1.89 23.17 -27.96
N VAL A 67 -2.71 24.20 -27.86
CA VAL A 67 -2.65 25.36 -28.74
C VAL A 67 -2.50 26.61 -27.88
N PRO A 68 -1.40 27.35 -28.01
CA PRO A 68 -1.30 28.66 -27.37
C PRO A 68 -2.36 29.63 -27.92
N PHE A 69 -2.87 30.52 -27.07
CA PHE A 69 -3.77 31.57 -27.51
C PHE A 69 -3.54 32.87 -26.75
N LYS A 70 -3.87 33.99 -27.39
CA LYS A 70 -3.81 35.32 -26.81
C LYS A 70 -5.13 35.67 -26.13
N THR A 71 -5.06 36.19 -24.92
CA THR A 71 -6.21 36.74 -24.20
C THR A 71 -5.80 37.98 -23.41
N THR A 72 -6.76 38.78 -22.98
CA THR A 72 -6.52 39.98 -22.18
C THR A 72 -6.86 39.71 -20.72
N GLU A 73 -5.93 39.98 -19.82
CA GLU A 73 -6.16 39.93 -18.38
C GLU A 73 -6.10 41.32 -17.76
N VAL A 74 -6.93 41.53 -16.75
CA VAL A 74 -6.98 42.77 -15.98
C VAL A 74 -6.07 42.59 -14.75
N GLN A 75 -4.94 43.28 -14.75
CA GLN A 75 -3.98 43.27 -13.64
C GLN A 75 -4.16 44.53 -12.80
N ASN A 76 -4.25 44.36 -11.48
CA ASN A 76 -4.24 45.48 -10.53
C ASN A 76 -2.82 45.66 -10.02
N GLU A 77 -2.16 46.75 -10.44
CA GLU A 77 -0.83 47.13 -9.95
C GLU A 77 -0.98 48.30 -8.96
N GLU A 78 -0.27 48.24 -7.84
CA GLU A 78 -0.20 49.37 -6.91
C GLU A 78 1.04 50.21 -7.22
N VAL A 79 0.85 51.36 -7.88
CA VAL A 79 1.93 52.27 -8.23
C VAL A 79 1.79 53.54 -7.38
N GLY A 80 2.68 53.68 -6.38
CA GLY A 80 2.70 54.85 -5.49
C GLY A 80 1.51 54.93 -4.52
N GLY A 81 1.00 53.79 -4.04
CA GLY A 81 -0.12 53.73 -3.08
C GLY A 81 -1.51 53.94 -3.70
N LYS A 82 -1.63 53.89 -5.04
CA LYS A 82 -2.90 53.85 -5.76
C LYS A 82 -2.99 52.57 -6.58
N ALA A 83 -4.12 51.88 -6.46
CA ALA A 83 -4.46 50.76 -7.32
C ALA A 83 -4.74 51.28 -8.75
N ILE A 84 -3.91 50.84 -9.70
CA ILE A 84 -4.06 51.08 -11.13
C ILE A 84 -4.47 49.75 -11.76
N THR A 85 -5.57 49.77 -12.51
CA THR A 85 -6.01 48.63 -13.29
C THR A 85 -5.45 48.72 -14.70
N ARG A 86 -4.66 47.73 -15.12
CA ARG A 86 -4.06 47.65 -16.45
C ARG A 86 -4.55 46.40 -17.16
N THR A 87 -5.09 46.57 -18.36
CA THR A 87 -5.37 45.44 -19.26
C THR A 87 -4.09 45.07 -20.00
N VAL A 88 -3.64 43.83 -19.85
CA VAL A 88 -2.42 43.30 -20.48
C VAL A 88 -2.80 42.11 -21.36
N GLU A 89 -2.26 42.06 -22.58
CA GLU A 89 -2.34 40.86 -23.42
C GLU A 89 -1.38 39.81 -22.88
N VAL A 90 -1.91 38.63 -22.58
CA VAL A 90 -1.17 37.48 -22.06
C VAL A 90 -1.37 36.27 -22.97
N GLU A 91 -0.38 35.40 -22.99
CA GLU A 91 -0.48 34.10 -23.64
C GLU A 91 -0.91 33.04 -22.63
N ARG A 92 -1.83 32.17 -23.06
CA ARG A 92 -2.33 31.02 -22.30
C ARG A 92 -2.31 29.78 -23.19
N LEU A 93 -2.48 28.61 -22.60
CA LEU A 93 -2.53 27.34 -23.33
C LEU A 93 -3.96 26.80 -23.32
N LEU A 94 -4.44 26.38 -24.48
CA LEU A 94 -5.66 25.61 -24.62
C LEU A 94 -5.30 24.13 -24.73
N TYR A 95 -5.81 23.30 -23.83
CA TYR A 95 -5.67 21.85 -23.84
C TYR A 95 -6.93 21.25 -24.45
N ILE A 96 -6.78 20.57 -25.59
CA ILE A 96 -7.86 19.91 -26.32
C ILE A 96 -7.75 18.41 -26.07
N SER A 97 -8.80 17.84 -25.49
CA SER A 97 -8.90 16.41 -25.24
C SER A 97 -9.44 15.66 -26.46
N PRO A 98 -9.02 14.40 -26.70
CA PRO A 98 -9.56 13.62 -27.79
C PRO A 98 -11.06 13.35 -27.57
N VAL A 99 -11.83 13.26 -28.65
CA VAL A 99 -13.20 12.76 -28.61
C VAL A 99 -13.20 11.27 -28.26
N GLU A 100 -12.24 10.53 -28.81
CA GLU A 100 -12.05 9.11 -28.53
C GLU A 100 -10.54 8.81 -28.43
N ASN A 101 -10.15 7.99 -27.45
CA ASN A 101 -8.79 7.47 -27.32
C ASN A 101 -8.84 5.97 -27.03
N ARG A 102 -8.29 5.14 -27.92
CA ARG A 102 -8.17 3.70 -27.76
C ARG A 102 -6.72 3.33 -27.52
N VAL A 103 -6.44 2.77 -26.35
CA VAL A 103 -5.09 2.44 -25.90
C VAL A 103 -4.95 0.93 -25.75
N SER A 104 -3.86 0.37 -26.24
CA SER A 104 -3.45 -1.00 -25.97
C SER A 104 -2.07 -1.01 -25.33
N THR A 105 -1.91 -1.85 -24.31
CA THR A 105 -0.65 -1.99 -23.60
C THR A 105 -0.32 -3.46 -23.34
N GLN A 106 0.86 -3.86 -23.79
CA GLN A 106 1.48 -5.14 -23.43
C GLN A 106 2.56 -4.86 -22.37
N ILE A 107 2.42 -5.45 -21.19
CA ILE A 107 3.37 -5.33 -20.06
C ILE A 107 4.13 -6.64 -19.95
N ASP A 108 5.45 -6.57 -20.12
CA ASP A 108 6.38 -7.68 -20.04
C ASP A 108 7.18 -7.55 -18.72
N PRO A 109 6.74 -8.21 -17.62
CA PRO A 109 7.31 -8.07 -16.28
C PRO A 109 8.58 -8.91 -16.11
N GLN A 110 9.48 -8.43 -15.25
CA GLN A 110 10.69 -9.13 -14.82
C GLN A 110 10.93 -8.87 -13.33
N GLU A 111 11.07 -9.93 -12.55
CA GLU A 111 11.56 -9.80 -11.17
C GLU A 111 13.05 -9.46 -11.20
N ARG A 112 13.44 -8.39 -10.50
CA ARG A 112 14.84 -8.07 -10.23
C ARG A 112 15.11 -8.17 -8.74
N ARG A 113 16.22 -8.84 -8.41
CA ARG A 113 16.71 -8.97 -7.05
C ARG A 113 17.97 -8.15 -6.84
N LYS A 114 18.08 -7.52 -5.69
CA LYS A 114 19.31 -6.90 -5.20
C LYS A 114 19.45 -7.26 -3.72
N SER A 115 20.48 -8.05 -3.40
CA SER A 115 20.61 -8.70 -2.09
C SER A 115 19.35 -9.55 -1.79
N ILE A 116 18.76 -9.40 -0.61
CA ILE A 116 17.54 -10.07 -0.17
C ILE A 116 16.23 -9.43 -0.68
N TYR A 117 16.31 -8.27 -1.35
CA TYR A 117 15.14 -7.52 -1.80
C TYR A 117 14.81 -7.82 -3.27
N SER A 118 13.52 -7.98 -3.58
CA SER A 118 13.00 -8.05 -4.95
C SER A 118 12.18 -6.82 -5.29
N SER A 119 12.07 -6.52 -6.58
CA SER A 119 11.05 -5.64 -7.13
C SER A 119 10.63 -6.13 -8.51
N VAL A 120 9.35 -5.97 -8.84
CA VAL A 120 8.83 -6.25 -10.19
C VAL A 120 9.08 -5.03 -11.06
N LEU A 121 10.03 -5.16 -11.99
CA LEU A 121 10.22 -4.23 -13.09
C LEU A 121 9.41 -4.69 -14.29
N TYR A 122 9.17 -3.79 -15.23
CA TYR A 122 8.55 -4.16 -16.50
C TYR A 122 9.09 -3.33 -17.67
N GLU A 123 8.95 -3.90 -18.86
CA GLU A 123 8.89 -3.15 -20.11
C GLU A 123 7.45 -3.19 -20.63
N ALA A 124 6.89 -2.04 -20.95
CA ALA A 124 5.57 -1.89 -21.52
C ALA A 124 5.69 -1.36 -22.95
N ARG A 125 4.88 -1.93 -23.84
CA ARG A 125 4.66 -1.41 -25.20
C ARG A 125 3.27 -0.80 -25.25
N VAL A 126 3.21 0.51 -25.44
CA VAL A 126 1.96 1.27 -25.52
C VAL A 126 1.73 1.65 -26.98
N SER A 127 0.51 1.42 -27.47
CA SER A 127 0.07 1.86 -28.79
C SER A 127 -1.38 2.29 -28.73
N GLY A 128 -1.78 3.28 -29.52
CA GLY A 128 -3.17 3.70 -29.54
C GLY A 128 -3.54 4.56 -30.73
N LYS A 129 -4.85 4.82 -30.82
CA LYS A 129 -5.47 5.70 -31.79
C LYS A 129 -6.33 6.71 -31.06
N ALA A 130 -6.20 7.98 -31.40
CA ALA A 130 -7.03 9.03 -30.88
C ALA A 130 -7.65 9.85 -32.02
N SER A 131 -8.86 10.35 -31.81
CA SER A 131 -9.54 11.25 -32.75
C SER A 131 -9.89 12.54 -32.03
N PHE A 132 -9.56 13.67 -32.64
CA PHE A 132 -9.80 15.02 -32.12
C PHE A 132 -10.79 15.76 -33.00
N ALA A 133 -11.62 16.58 -32.35
CA ALA A 133 -12.46 17.57 -33.00
C ALA A 133 -12.56 18.76 -32.05
N LEU A 134 -12.44 19.97 -32.60
CA LEU A 134 -12.63 21.19 -31.83
C LEU A 134 -14.13 21.40 -31.57
N PRO A 135 -14.57 21.76 -30.34
CA PRO A 135 -15.95 22.10 -30.09
C PRO A 135 -16.38 23.36 -30.87
N ASP A 136 -17.55 23.32 -31.49
CA ASP A 136 -18.11 24.46 -32.24
C ASP A 136 -18.40 25.68 -31.34
N ASP A 137 -18.62 25.46 -30.04
CA ASP A 137 -18.97 26.48 -29.05
C ASP A 137 -17.80 26.89 -28.14
N LEU A 138 -16.59 26.92 -28.70
CA LEU A 138 -15.36 27.33 -28.03
C LEU A 138 -15.48 28.63 -27.16
N PRO A 139 -16.21 29.68 -27.59
CA PRO A 139 -16.41 30.88 -26.77
C PRO A 139 -17.06 30.63 -25.40
N ARG A 140 -17.86 29.56 -25.24
CA ARG A 140 -18.45 29.20 -23.94
C ARG A 140 -17.42 28.70 -22.93
N PHE A 141 -16.26 28.25 -23.42
CA PHE A 141 -15.12 27.86 -22.60
C PHE A 141 -14.14 29.02 -22.36
N GLY A 142 -14.54 30.26 -22.67
CA GLY A 142 -13.73 31.45 -22.44
C GLY A 142 -12.62 31.69 -23.47
N VAL A 143 -12.66 30.99 -24.61
CA VAL A 143 -11.63 31.06 -25.65
C VAL A 143 -12.21 31.57 -26.96
N LYS A 144 -11.60 32.63 -27.49
CA LYS A 144 -11.97 33.22 -28.79
C LYS A 144 -11.16 32.54 -29.91
N PRO A 145 -11.82 31.99 -30.96
CA PRO A 145 -11.14 31.30 -32.04
C PRO A 145 -10.05 32.14 -32.73
N GLU A 146 -10.25 33.45 -32.83
CA GLU A 146 -9.33 34.38 -33.51
C GLU A 146 -8.00 34.55 -32.76
N GLY A 147 -7.97 34.21 -31.46
CA GLY A 147 -6.77 34.31 -30.62
C GLY A 147 -5.87 33.07 -30.67
N LEU A 148 -6.31 31.98 -31.33
CA LEU A 148 -5.58 30.71 -31.38
C LEU A 148 -4.38 30.78 -32.34
N LEU A 149 -3.23 30.31 -31.86
CA LEU A 149 -1.97 30.33 -32.59
C LEU A 149 -1.63 28.91 -33.08
N TRP A 150 -2.34 28.48 -34.13
CA TRP A 150 -2.26 27.13 -34.71
C TRP A 150 -0.89 26.77 -35.28
N ASP A 151 -0.12 27.75 -35.72
CA ASP A 151 1.27 27.58 -36.17
C ASP A 151 2.19 27.04 -35.06
N ARG A 152 1.77 27.17 -33.80
CA ARG A 152 2.47 26.65 -32.61
C ARG A 152 1.69 25.54 -31.91
N ALA A 153 0.74 24.91 -32.60
CA ALA A 153 0.03 23.76 -32.05
C ALA A 153 0.99 22.58 -31.81
N GLU A 154 0.78 21.88 -30.70
CA GLU A 154 1.59 20.76 -30.27
C GLU A 154 0.71 19.56 -29.95
N LEU A 155 1.18 18.37 -30.30
CA LEU A 155 0.63 17.11 -29.82
C LEU A 155 1.54 16.59 -28.71
N ARG A 156 1.04 16.47 -27.48
CA ARG A 156 1.83 16.05 -26.31
C ARG A 156 1.37 14.70 -25.79
N MET A 157 2.34 13.90 -25.33
CA MET A 157 2.19 12.63 -24.63
C MET A 157 2.90 12.72 -23.29
N GLY A 158 2.35 12.10 -22.26
CA GLY A 158 2.86 12.12 -20.90
C GLY A 158 3.36 10.76 -20.44
N ALA A 159 4.47 10.78 -19.71
CA ALA A 159 4.90 9.70 -18.83
C ALA A 159 5.45 10.33 -17.53
N SER A 160 4.99 9.87 -16.35
CA SER A 160 5.32 10.49 -15.07
C SER A 160 6.80 10.38 -14.67
N ASP A 161 7.54 9.44 -15.25
CA ASP A 161 9.00 9.37 -15.16
C ASP A 161 9.59 9.17 -16.56
N ALA A 162 10.05 10.26 -17.16
CA ALA A 162 10.56 10.28 -18.54
C ALA A 162 11.81 9.39 -18.74
N ARG A 163 12.53 9.04 -17.67
CA ARG A 163 13.68 8.11 -17.76
C ARG A 163 13.25 6.71 -18.22
N GLY A 164 11.99 6.36 -17.99
CA GLY A 164 11.41 5.11 -18.44
C GLY A 164 11.06 5.09 -19.92
N LEU A 165 10.97 6.24 -20.62
CA LEU A 165 10.61 6.24 -22.04
C LEU A 165 11.67 5.53 -22.86
N THR A 166 11.27 4.53 -23.64
CA THR A 166 12.18 3.71 -24.47
C THR A 166 11.69 3.64 -25.90
N LYS A 167 12.63 3.65 -26.86
CA LYS A 167 12.40 3.77 -28.30
C LYS A 167 11.69 5.10 -28.63
N GLY A 168 12.30 5.94 -29.47
CA GLY A 168 11.74 7.25 -29.84
C GLY A 168 10.28 7.09 -30.25
N GLY A 169 9.36 7.65 -29.46
CA GLY A 169 7.92 7.49 -29.66
C GLY A 169 7.54 7.86 -31.09
N THR A 170 6.59 7.16 -31.67
CA THR A 170 6.06 7.48 -32.99
C THR A 170 4.75 8.23 -32.83
N LEU A 171 4.64 9.40 -33.46
CA LEU A 171 3.41 10.17 -33.57
C LEU A 171 3.08 10.35 -35.05
N VAL A 172 1.88 9.97 -35.45
CA VAL A 172 1.35 10.17 -36.81
C VAL A 172 0.03 10.90 -36.68
N ALA A 173 -0.10 12.05 -37.33
CA ALA A 173 -1.32 12.86 -37.29
C ALA A 173 -1.77 13.17 -38.71
N GLY A 174 -3.05 12.94 -39.02
CA GLY A 174 -3.58 13.11 -40.38
C GLY A 174 -2.83 12.30 -41.44
N GLY A 175 -2.31 11.13 -41.06
CA GLY A 175 -1.49 10.27 -41.94
C GLY A 175 -0.03 10.71 -42.13
N LYS A 176 0.41 11.82 -41.52
CA LYS A 176 1.79 12.32 -41.59
C LYS A 176 2.55 12.02 -40.31
N ALA A 177 3.73 11.39 -40.44
CA ALA A 177 4.63 11.20 -39.32
C ALA A 177 5.17 12.55 -38.82
N LEU A 178 5.14 12.75 -37.50
CA LEU A 178 5.64 13.95 -36.84
C LEU A 178 7.01 13.68 -36.22
N ALA A 179 7.87 14.70 -36.22
CA ALA A 179 9.15 14.64 -35.52
C ALA A 179 8.91 14.79 -34.01
N VAL A 180 9.34 13.80 -33.24
CA VAL A 180 9.13 13.75 -31.79
C VAL A 180 10.28 14.40 -31.04
N GLU A 181 9.94 15.29 -30.13
CA GLU A 181 10.83 16.05 -29.26
C GLU A 181 10.57 15.71 -27.78
N PRO A 182 11.60 15.69 -26.92
CA PRO A 182 11.44 15.39 -25.50
C PRO A 182 10.80 16.56 -24.71
N GLY A 183 10.14 16.24 -23.60
CA GLY A 183 9.56 17.21 -22.67
C GLY A 183 8.12 17.60 -23.00
N LYS A 184 7.65 18.70 -22.38
CA LYS A 184 6.29 19.26 -22.54
C LYS A 184 5.17 18.21 -22.39
N GLY A 185 5.28 17.30 -21.42
CA GLY A 185 4.16 16.42 -21.10
C GLY A 185 2.94 17.19 -20.55
N PRO A 186 1.77 16.56 -20.49
CA PRO A 186 0.61 17.07 -19.75
C PRO A 186 0.92 17.34 -18.27
N GLY A 187 0.13 18.19 -17.63
CA GLY A 187 0.20 18.45 -16.18
C GLY A 187 0.02 17.18 -15.34
N SER A 188 -0.76 16.21 -15.85
CA SER A 188 -1.03 14.93 -15.20
C SER A 188 0.18 14.00 -15.10
N THR A 189 1.28 14.33 -15.79
CA THR A 189 2.57 13.66 -15.65
C THR A 189 3.65 14.59 -15.12
N GLY A 190 3.26 15.72 -14.52
CA GLY A 190 4.18 16.72 -13.99
C GLY A 190 4.99 17.43 -15.07
N GLY A 191 4.45 17.53 -16.29
CA GLY A 191 5.16 18.13 -17.43
C GLY A 191 6.18 17.21 -18.11
N GLN A 192 6.29 15.95 -17.67
CA GLN A 192 7.21 14.96 -18.23
C GLN A 192 6.56 14.16 -19.37
N GLY A 193 7.32 13.91 -20.43
CA GLY A 193 6.83 13.21 -21.61
C GLY A 193 7.60 13.58 -22.88
N PHE A 194 6.87 13.61 -23.99
CA PHE A 194 7.36 14.01 -25.30
C PHE A 194 6.26 14.69 -26.10
N PHE A 195 6.63 15.48 -27.10
CA PHE A 195 5.69 16.22 -27.93
C PHE A 195 6.13 16.24 -29.39
N ALA A 196 5.26 16.71 -30.28
CA ALA A 196 5.61 17.06 -31.64
C ALA A 196 4.81 18.30 -32.07
N PHE A 197 5.40 19.12 -32.94
CA PHE A 197 4.66 20.20 -33.59
C PHE A 197 3.59 19.62 -34.51
N LEU A 198 2.38 20.14 -34.42
CA LEU A 198 1.19 19.59 -35.05
C LEU A 198 0.70 20.52 -36.16
N PRO A 199 0.77 20.12 -37.45
CA PRO A 199 0.23 20.90 -38.55
C PRO A 199 -1.29 20.67 -38.67
N TRP A 200 -2.05 21.16 -37.68
CA TRP A 200 -3.51 21.16 -37.66
C TRP A 200 -4.01 22.58 -37.38
N ASP A 201 -5.04 23.01 -38.09
CA ASP A 201 -5.64 24.34 -38.01
C ASP A 201 -6.96 24.37 -37.22
N GLY A 202 -7.27 23.27 -36.54
CA GLY A 202 -8.50 23.11 -35.77
C GLY A 202 -9.73 22.73 -36.61
N GLN A 203 -9.61 22.67 -37.94
CA GLN A 203 -10.72 22.34 -38.81
C GLN A 203 -10.86 20.84 -38.99
N GLY A 204 -12.11 20.37 -39.04
CA GLY A 204 -12.44 18.97 -39.26
C GLY A 204 -11.98 18.05 -38.14
N LYS A 205 -11.91 16.76 -38.45
CA LYS A 205 -11.41 15.73 -37.54
C LYS A 205 -9.93 15.51 -37.76
N LEU A 206 -9.21 15.32 -36.67
CA LEU A 206 -7.80 14.93 -36.69
C LEU A 206 -7.63 13.55 -36.06
N ASP A 207 -7.26 12.57 -36.87
CA ASP A 207 -6.89 11.25 -36.38
C ASP A 207 -5.38 11.17 -36.10
N VAL A 208 -5.06 10.56 -34.96
CA VAL A 208 -3.70 10.43 -34.43
C VAL A 208 -3.43 8.97 -34.08
N ASP A 209 -2.36 8.42 -34.66
CA ASP A 209 -1.79 7.14 -34.24
C ASP A 209 -0.53 7.40 -33.41
N TYR A 210 -0.36 6.66 -32.30
CA TYR A 210 0.82 6.77 -31.47
C TYR A 210 1.31 5.40 -30.97
N ALA A 211 2.62 5.30 -30.77
CA ALA A 211 3.24 4.14 -30.11
C ALA A 211 4.55 4.52 -29.42
N PHE A 212 4.83 3.93 -28.27
CA PHE A 212 6.07 4.15 -27.53
C PHE A 212 6.35 2.97 -26.58
N GLY A 213 7.61 2.79 -26.22
CA GLY A 213 8.02 1.88 -25.15
C GLY A 213 8.14 2.63 -23.83
N LEU A 214 7.89 1.93 -22.73
CA LEU A 214 7.98 2.49 -21.38
C LEU A 214 8.52 1.44 -20.41
N ARG A 215 9.54 1.81 -19.64
CA ARG A 215 10.05 1.06 -18.51
C ARG A 215 9.49 1.64 -17.22
N GLY A 216 9.13 0.75 -16.31
CA GLY A 216 8.64 1.13 -15.00
C GLY A 216 8.74 -0.01 -14.01
N SER A 217 8.17 0.21 -12.83
CA SER A 217 8.16 -0.74 -11.73
C SER A 217 6.81 -0.72 -11.02
N ARG A 218 6.41 -1.85 -10.42
CA ARG A 218 5.26 -2.01 -9.51
C ARG A 218 3.86 -1.69 -10.06
N SER A 219 3.66 -0.60 -10.78
CA SER A 219 2.36 -0.26 -11.37
C SER A 219 2.50 0.55 -12.65
N LEU A 220 1.47 0.44 -13.48
CA LEU A 220 1.24 1.27 -14.64
C LEU A 220 -0.17 1.84 -14.57
N SER A 221 -0.28 3.15 -14.68
CA SER A 221 -1.54 3.88 -14.66
C SER A 221 -1.79 4.59 -15.99
N LEU A 222 -3.05 4.64 -16.43
CA LEU A 222 -3.48 5.50 -17.53
C LEU A 222 -4.34 6.62 -16.96
N VAL A 223 -4.06 7.85 -17.36
CA VAL A 223 -4.90 9.03 -17.07
C VAL A 223 -5.90 9.20 -18.22
N PRO A 224 -7.15 8.73 -18.08
CA PRO A 224 -8.19 8.96 -19.07
C PRO A 224 -8.50 10.45 -19.23
N ARG A 225 -8.78 10.86 -20.46
CA ARG A 225 -9.15 12.25 -20.79
C ARG A 225 -10.01 12.32 -22.05
N GLY A 226 -10.86 13.33 -22.11
CA GLY A 226 -11.71 13.60 -23.27
C GLY A 226 -13.02 12.83 -23.28
N GLY A 227 -13.56 12.61 -24.49
CA GLY A 227 -14.90 12.07 -24.70
C GLY A 227 -15.06 10.64 -24.18
N GLN A 228 -14.30 9.71 -24.75
CA GLN A 228 -14.22 8.33 -24.28
C GLN A 228 -12.79 7.82 -24.36
N THR A 229 -12.25 7.30 -23.26
CA THR A 229 -10.97 6.60 -23.25
C THR A 229 -11.21 5.11 -23.02
N SER A 230 -10.68 4.25 -23.88
CA SER A 230 -10.66 2.80 -23.68
C SER A 230 -9.22 2.30 -23.57
N TRP A 231 -8.98 1.37 -22.64
CA TRP A 231 -7.65 0.82 -22.40
C TRP A 231 -7.70 -0.69 -22.28
N GLN A 232 -6.94 -1.37 -23.13
CA GLN A 232 -6.75 -2.81 -23.10
C GLN A 232 -5.34 -3.12 -22.65
N VAL A 233 -5.22 -3.79 -21.50
CA VAL A 233 -3.93 -4.14 -20.89
C VAL A 233 -3.78 -5.66 -20.82
N LYS A 234 -2.57 -6.15 -21.15
CA LYS A 234 -2.19 -7.56 -21.06
C LYS A 234 -0.82 -7.70 -20.44
N SER A 235 -0.62 -8.74 -19.64
CA SER A 235 0.67 -9.09 -19.05
C SER A 235 0.79 -10.57 -18.77
N SER A 236 2.00 -11.09 -18.73
CA SER A 236 2.28 -12.45 -18.22
C SER A 236 2.34 -12.53 -16.69
N TRP A 237 2.17 -11.41 -15.97
CA TRP A 237 2.15 -11.41 -14.50
C TRP A 237 0.90 -12.12 -13.95
N ARG A 238 1.07 -12.97 -12.94
CA ARG A 238 -0.04 -13.80 -12.41
C ARG A 238 -0.88 -13.12 -11.34
N ASN A 239 -0.32 -12.11 -10.66
CA ASN A 239 -0.92 -11.49 -9.48
C ASN A 239 -1.15 -9.98 -9.71
N PRO A 240 -2.07 -9.59 -10.60
CA PRO A 240 -2.39 -8.18 -10.78
C PRO A 240 -3.19 -7.63 -9.60
N SER A 241 -3.02 -6.35 -9.31
CA SER A 241 -4.03 -5.55 -8.63
C SER A 241 -4.63 -4.53 -9.58
N PHE A 242 -5.89 -4.19 -9.34
CA PHE A 242 -6.63 -3.18 -10.09
C PHE A 242 -7.13 -2.13 -9.10
N SER A 243 -6.71 -0.89 -9.28
CA SER A 243 -7.00 0.22 -8.37
C SER A 243 -7.12 1.54 -9.15
N GLY A 244 -7.24 2.66 -8.44
CA GLY A 244 -7.49 3.98 -9.01
C GLY A 244 -8.97 4.34 -9.04
N ALA A 245 -9.30 5.41 -9.78
CA ALA A 245 -10.63 6.01 -9.79
C ALA A 245 -11.69 5.14 -10.49
N PHE A 246 -11.28 4.23 -11.37
CA PHE A 246 -12.17 3.31 -12.07
C PHE A 246 -11.59 1.90 -12.11
N LEU A 247 -12.45 0.91 -11.90
CA LEU A 247 -12.11 -0.52 -12.02
C LEU A 247 -12.37 -1.02 -13.45
N PRO A 248 -11.73 -2.12 -13.88
CA PRO A 248 -11.92 -2.64 -15.23
C PRO A 248 -13.34 -3.18 -15.45
N ASP A 249 -13.89 -2.95 -16.65
CA ASP A 249 -15.19 -3.50 -17.08
C ASP A 249 -15.17 -5.03 -17.15
N GLY A 250 -13.99 -5.59 -17.46
CA GLY A 250 -13.76 -7.03 -17.50
C GLY A 250 -12.30 -7.38 -17.28
N ARG A 251 -12.06 -8.51 -16.60
CA ARG A 251 -10.70 -9.05 -16.34
C ARG A 251 -10.66 -10.56 -16.48
N LYS A 252 -9.51 -11.08 -16.93
CA LYS A 252 -9.15 -12.50 -16.89
C LYS A 252 -7.79 -12.62 -16.22
N ILE A 253 -7.69 -13.52 -15.26
CA ILE A 253 -6.46 -13.81 -14.50
C ILE A 253 -6.28 -15.33 -14.54
N GLY A 254 -5.09 -15.81 -14.91
CA GLY A 254 -4.77 -17.22 -15.00
C GLY A 254 -3.27 -17.47 -14.87
N GLU A 255 -2.84 -18.72 -15.10
CA GLU A 255 -1.43 -19.11 -14.96
C GLU A 255 -0.50 -18.45 -15.99
N ASP A 256 -1.04 -18.08 -17.15
CA ASP A 256 -0.31 -17.38 -18.22
C ASP A 256 -0.30 -15.85 -18.05
N GLY A 257 -0.94 -15.34 -17.01
CA GLY A 257 -0.95 -13.92 -16.65
C GLY A 257 -2.35 -13.31 -16.58
N PHE A 258 -2.49 -12.04 -16.99
CA PHE A 258 -3.77 -11.33 -16.96
C PHE A 258 -4.05 -10.50 -18.21
N SER A 259 -5.34 -10.23 -18.41
CA SER A 259 -5.85 -9.20 -19.31
C SER A 259 -6.98 -8.42 -18.66
N ALA A 260 -7.02 -7.10 -18.83
CA ALA A 260 -8.11 -6.26 -18.37
C ALA A 260 -8.48 -5.20 -19.41
N GLY A 261 -9.75 -4.80 -19.40
CA GLY A 261 -10.29 -3.75 -20.25
C GLY A 261 -10.97 -2.67 -19.43
N TYR A 262 -10.75 -1.41 -19.79
CA TYR A 262 -11.35 -0.24 -19.16
C TYR A 262 -12.03 0.62 -20.21
N THR A 263 -13.14 1.23 -19.84
CA THR A 263 -13.84 2.24 -20.62
C THR A 263 -14.25 3.38 -19.70
N VAL A 264 -13.76 4.58 -19.96
CA VAL A 264 -14.04 5.76 -19.13
C VAL A 264 -14.63 6.85 -20.02
N ASP A 265 -15.86 7.26 -19.70
CA ASP A 265 -16.62 8.29 -20.41
C ASP A 265 -16.42 9.68 -19.77
N LYS A 266 -16.49 10.74 -20.58
CA LYS A 266 -16.38 12.15 -20.16
C LYS A 266 -17.29 12.51 -18.99
N LEU A 267 -18.50 11.95 -18.90
CA LEU A 267 -19.42 12.24 -17.80
C LEU A 267 -18.88 11.71 -16.47
N ALA A 268 -18.21 10.55 -16.49
CA ALA A 268 -17.56 9.97 -15.32
C ALA A 268 -16.27 10.73 -14.95
N LEU A 269 -15.57 11.30 -15.94
CA LEU A 269 -14.40 12.16 -15.70
C LEU A 269 -14.77 13.51 -15.11
N GLY A 270 -15.93 14.07 -15.50
CA GLY A 270 -16.36 15.42 -15.13
C GLY A 270 -15.46 16.50 -15.72
N GLN A 271 -14.83 16.24 -16.88
CA GLN A 271 -13.90 17.15 -17.54
C GLN A 271 -14.51 17.72 -18.83
N PRO A 272 -14.30 19.02 -19.11
CA PRO A 272 -14.69 19.60 -20.40
C PRO A 272 -13.81 19.06 -21.54
N PRO A 273 -14.30 19.08 -22.79
CA PRO A 273 -13.50 18.66 -23.96
C PRO A 273 -12.28 19.55 -24.19
N VAL A 274 -12.33 20.81 -23.74
CA VAL A 274 -11.24 21.78 -23.78
C VAL A 274 -11.07 22.47 -22.43
N ALA A 275 -9.84 22.83 -22.06
CA ALA A 275 -9.55 23.55 -20.83
C ALA A 275 -8.37 24.52 -21.02
N THR A 276 -8.34 25.61 -20.25
CA THR A 276 -7.24 26.60 -20.25
C THR A 276 -6.17 26.32 -19.19
N GLU A 277 -6.42 25.33 -18.34
CA GLU A 277 -5.52 24.77 -17.34
C GLU A 277 -5.52 23.25 -17.49
N ASP A 278 -4.45 22.59 -17.05
CA ASP A 278 -4.35 21.13 -17.06
C ASP A 278 -4.23 20.61 -15.63
N LEU A 279 -4.81 19.43 -15.39
CA LEU A 279 -4.83 18.83 -14.06
C LEU A 279 -3.45 18.30 -13.69
N GLY A 280 -3.12 18.38 -12.40
CA GLY A 280 -1.86 17.85 -11.86
C GLY A 280 -1.80 16.32 -11.84
N PRO A 281 -0.66 15.76 -11.40
CA PRO A 281 -0.47 14.31 -11.31
C PRO A 281 -1.56 13.60 -10.48
N PRO A 282 -1.97 12.39 -10.88
CA PRO A 282 -2.96 11.62 -10.13
C PRO A 282 -2.34 11.12 -8.81
N VAL A 283 -3.19 10.94 -7.79
CA VAL A 283 -2.81 10.13 -6.63
C VAL A 283 -2.87 8.68 -7.06
N ILE A 284 -1.70 8.09 -7.25
CA ILE A 284 -1.55 6.66 -7.51
C ILE A 284 -1.34 6.05 -6.14
N ASP A 285 -2.33 5.28 -5.65
CA ASP A 285 -2.24 4.59 -4.35
C ASP A 285 -0.96 3.75 -4.27
N ALA A 286 0.05 4.32 -3.65
CA ALA A 286 1.27 3.62 -3.33
C ALA A 286 0.99 2.82 -2.06
N GLU A 287 0.59 1.56 -2.27
CA GLU A 287 0.42 0.48 -1.28
C GLU A 287 -0.99 0.30 -0.68
N PRO A 288 -1.52 -0.96 -0.70
CA PRO A 288 -2.65 -1.32 0.14
C PRO A 288 -2.27 -1.13 1.61
N GLY A 289 -2.95 -0.22 2.31
CA GLY A 289 -2.83 -0.06 3.77
C GLY A 289 -2.27 1.26 4.28
N MET A 290 -1.87 2.21 3.42
CA MET A 290 -1.71 3.60 3.83
C MET A 290 -2.83 4.45 3.23
N ASP A 291 -3.96 4.44 3.93
CA ASP A 291 -5.01 5.43 3.75
C ASP A 291 -4.50 6.77 4.30
N PHE A 292 -3.81 7.55 3.46
CA PHE A 292 -3.80 9.00 3.70
C PHE A 292 -5.18 9.49 3.31
N SER A 293 -6.11 9.34 4.26
CA SER A 293 -7.35 10.12 4.26
C SER A 293 -6.91 11.58 4.12
N VAL A 294 -7.04 12.14 2.93
CA VAL A 294 -6.86 13.58 2.74
C VAL A 294 -7.89 14.20 3.67
N PRO A 295 -7.50 14.95 4.71
CA PRO A 295 -8.49 15.68 5.47
C PRO A 295 -9.18 16.58 4.46
N MET A 296 -10.47 16.36 4.27
CA MET A 296 -11.33 17.27 3.53
C MET A 296 -11.31 18.58 4.32
N ARG A 297 -10.30 19.41 4.08
CA ARG A 297 -10.25 20.77 4.60
C ARG A 297 -11.22 21.54 3.71
N PRO A 298 -12.43 21.90 4.20
CA PRO A 298 -13.25 22.80 3.42
C PRO A 298 -12.41 24.07 3.19
N PRO A 299 -12.33 24.59 1.95
CA PRO A 299 -11.65 25.84 1.71
C PRO A 299 -12.32 26.90 2.59
N THR A 300 -11.50 27.59 3.38
CA THR A 300 -11.93 28.75 4.16
C THR A 300 -12.55 29.76 3.20
N VAL A 301 -13.84 30.02 3.40
CA VAL A 301 -14.66 30.97 2.66
C VAL A 301 -13.95 32.32 2.60
N GLY A 302 -13.60 32.77 1.41
CA GLY A 302 -12.94 34.06 1.21
C GLY A 302 -12.21 34.25 -0.13
N ALA A 303 -12.76 33.78 -1.25
CA ALA A 303 -12.31 34.19 -2.58
C ALA A 303 -13.46 34.01 -3.59
N SER A 304 -13.61 34.98 -4.51
CA SER A 304 -14.69 35.07 -5.49
C SER A 304 -14.76 33.86 -6.43
N ALA A 305 -15.99 33.43 -6.72
CA ALA A 305 -16.32 32.32 -7.61
C ALA A 305 -15.96 32.61 -9.08
N SER A 306 -14.88 32.00 -9.54
CA SER A 306 -14.73 31.48 -10.91
C SER A 306 -13.96 30.18 -10.76
N GLU A 307 -14.68 29.07 -10.89
CA GLU A 307 -14.36 27.74 -10.37
C GLU A 307 -12.95 27.25 -10.75
N MET A 308 -12.14 27.00 -9.71
CA MET A 308 -10.76 26.51 -9.78
C MET A 308 -10.67 25.13 -10.44
N VAL A 309 -9.78 24.96 -11.43
CA VAL A 309 -9.30 23.64 -11.87
C VAL A 309 -7.79 23.53 -11.63
N SER A 310 -7.38 23.68 -10.37
CA SER A 310 -6.09 23.19 -9.85
C SER A 310 -6.26 21.86 -9.12
N GLY A 311 -6.95 20.91 -9.77
CA GLY A 311 -7.22 19.58 -9.24
C GLY A 311 -6.16 18.54 -9.64
N GLN A 312 -6.20 17.39 -8.98
CA GLN A 312 -5.47 16.20 -9.42
C GLN A 312 -6.25 15.45 -10.49
N SER A 313 -5.54 14.87 -11.44
CA SER A 313 -6.16 14.00 -12.44
C SER A 313 -6.59 12.66 -11.83
N ARG A 314 -7.53 11.99 -12.48
CA ARG A 314 -7.97 10.63 -12.13
C ARG A 314 -7.24 9.64 -13.01
N ALA A 315 -6.84 8.50 -12.44
CA ALA A 315 -6.17 7.44 -13.18
C ALA A 315 -6.83 6.08 -12.94
N VAL A 316 -6.70 5.20 -13.92
CA VAL A 316 -6.92 3.76 -13.77
C VAL A 316 -5.56 3.08 -13.63
N THR A 317 -5.43 2.17 -12.66
CA THR A 317 -4.13 1.63 -12.27
C THR A 317 -4.14 0.11 -12.31
N VAL A 318 -3.08 -0.44 -12.90
CA VAL A 318 -2.75 -1.86 -12.84
C VAL A 318 -1.47 -2.03 -12.05
N GLY A 319 -1.55 -2.68 -10.91
CA GLY A 319 -0.41 -3.06 -10.09
C GLY A 319 0.09 -4.46 -10.44
N LEU A 320 1.41 -4.61 -10.45
CA LEU A 320 2.12 -5.88 -10.49
C LEU A 320 2.53 -6.20 -9.05
N VAL A 321 1.57 -6.71 -8.28
CA VAL A 321 1.76 -6.96 -6.85
C VAL A 321 2.71 -8.12 -6.66
N GLU A 322 3.69 -7.95 -5.77
CA GLU A 322 4.45 -9.08 -5.24
C GLU A 322 3.51 -9.92 -4.37
N PRO A 323 3.28 -11.21 -4.69
CA PRO A 323 2.17 -11.99 -4.13
C PRO A 323 2.11 -12.06 -2.60
N VAL A 324 3.23 -11.83 -1.90
CA VAL A 324 3.27 -11.69 -0.44
C VAL A 324 4.46 -10.82 -0.03
N ASP A 325 4.21 -9.65 0.55
CA ASP A 325 5.26 -8.93 1.30
C ASP A 325 5.56 -9.68 2.61
N LEU A 326 6.77 -10.24 2.68
CA LEU A 326 7.31 -10.92 3.86
C LEU A 326 7.14 -10.06 5.11
N TYR A 327 7.43 -8.75 5.00
CA TYR A 327 7.42 -7.83 6.12
C TYR A 327 6.01 -7.60 6.65
N SER A 328 5.00 -7.50 5.76
CA SER A 328 3.59 -7.44 6.15
C SER A 328 3.15 -8.68 6.96
N LYS A 329 3.58 -9.89 6.56
CA LYS A 329 3.28 -11.11 7.33
C LYS A 329 3.98 -11.14 8.68
N VAL A 330 5.24 -10.68 8.75
CA VAL A 330 5.96 -10.59 10.03
C VAL A 330 5.34 -9.53 10.95
N ASP A 331 4.97 -8.35 10.43
CA ASP A 331 4.25 -7.30 11.16
C ASP A 331 2.97 -7.84 11.82
N ARG A 332 2.12 -8.50 11.02
CA ARG A 332 0.92 -9.16 11.54
C ARG A 332 1.24 -10.19 12.61
N SER A 333 2.31 -10.97 12.44
CA SER A 333 2.71 -11.98 13.43
C SER A 333 3.07 -11.38 14.77
N VAL A 334 3.83 -10.27 14.78
CA VAL A 334 4.24 -9.56 16.00
C VAL A 334 3.03 -8.95 16.70
N LYS A 335 2.07 -8.41 15.94
CA LYS A 335 0.80 -7.91 16.49
C LYS A 335 0.01 -8.99 17.21
N TYR A 336 0.11 -10.25 16.81
CA TYR A 336 -0.50 -11.38 17.52
C TYR A 336 0.36 -11.92 18.68
N GLY A 337 1.59 -11.43 18.87
CA GLY A 337 2.51 -11.92 19.89
C GLY A 337 2.02 -11.76 21.33
N PHE A 338 1.20 -10.74 21.62
CA PHE A 338 0.63 -10.59 22.96
C PHE A 338 -0.28 -11.78 23.32
N LEU A 339 -0.99 -12.33 22.34
CA LEU A 339 -1.89 -13.47 22.53
C LEU A 339 -1.11 -14.73 22.90
N PHE A 340 0.04 -14.92 22.26
CA PHE A 340 0.94 -16.04 22.51
C PHE A 340 1.51 -16.00 23.92
N ILE A 341 2.01 -14.83 24.34
CA ILE A 341 2.51 -14.62 25.70
C ILE A 341 1.38 -14.87 26.70
N GLY A 342 0.20 -14.27 26.48
CA GLY A 342 -0.97 -14.41 27.34
C GLY A 342 -1.42 -15.85 27.54
N PHE A 343 -1.70 -16.59 26.45
CA PHE A 343 -2.17 -17.97 26.55
C PHE A 343 -1.13 -18.95 27.08
N THR A 344 0.14 -18.75 26.72
CA THR A 344 1.20 -19.60 27.25
C THR A 344 1.34 -19.39 28.76
N PHE A 345 1.36 -18.14 29.22
CA PHE A 345 1.46 -17.82 30.65
C PHE A 345 0.24 -18.34 31.42
N LEU A 346 -0.94 -18.22 30.83
CA LEU A 346 -2.16 -18.75 31.42
C LEU A 346 -2.11 -20.27 31.58
N ALA A 347 -1.56 -21.00 30.61
CA ALA A 347 -1.35 -22.44 30.76
C ALA A 347 -0.37 -22.79 31.90
N PHE A 348 0.74 -22.05 32.02
CA PHE A 348 1.66 -22.21 33.16
C PHE A 348 0.98 -21.88 34.49
N LEU A 349 0.17 -20.82 34.54
CA LEU A 349 -0.56 -20.42 35.73
C LEU A 349 -1.59 -21.47 36.14
N LEU A 350 -2.30 -22.08 35.18
CA LEU A 350 -3.23 -23.16 35.46
C LEU A 350 -2.50 -24.38 36.03
N PHE A 351 -1.32 -24.75 35.54
CA PHE A 351 -0.54 -25.84 36.15
C PHE A 351 0.06 -25.47 37.52
N ASP A 352 0.37 -24.21 37.75
CA ASP A 352 0.89 -23.75 39.03
C ASP A 352 -0.21 -23.72 40.11
N VAL A 353 -1.39 -23.21 39.76
CA VAL A 353 -2.52 -23.08 40.69
C VAL A 353 -3.30 -24.39 40.84
N VAL A 354 -3.58 -25.12 39.74
CA VAL A 354 -4.38 -26.35 39.76
C VAL A 354 -3.50 -27.60 39.88
N GLY A 355 -2.33 -27.61 39.24
CA GLY A 355 -1.43 -28.76 39.19
C GLY A 355 -0.40 -28.82 40.32
N GLY A 356 -0.36 -27.84 41.23
CA GLY A 356 0.58 -27.75 42.34
C GLY A 356 2.05 -27.61 41.92
N ALA A 357 2.32 -27.23 40.66
CA ALA A 357 3.67 -27.04 40.16
C ALA A 357 4.21 -25.68 40.62
N ARG A 358 5.24 -25.63 41.46
CA ARG A 358 5.83 -24.34 41.90
C ARG A 358 6.65 -23.70 40.77
N VAL A 359 6.01 -22.96 39.88
CA VAL A 359 6.67 -22.22 38.79
C VAL A 359 7.15 -20.88 39.34
N ALA A 360 8.47 -20.63 39.33
CA ALA A 360 8.99 -19.35 39.78
C ALA A 360 8.85 -18.26 38.68
N ALA A 361 9.06 -17.01 39.10
CA ALA A 361 8.91 -15.83 38.24
C ALA A 361 9.89 -15.85 37.06
N ALA A 362 11.08 -16.40 37.26
CA ALA A 362 12.13 -16.47 36.25
C ALA A 362 11.68 -17.31 35.06
N GLU A 363 10.88 -18.34 35.29
CA GLU A 363 10.40 -19.26 34.26
C GLU A 363 9.38 -18.63 33.34
N TYR A 364 8.50 -17.78 33.87
CA TYR A 364 7.63 -16.93 33.05
C TYR A 364 8.48 -15.98 32.20
N LEU A 365 9.48 -15.32 32.79
CA LEU A 365 10.35 -14.39 32.06
C LEU A 365 11.13 -15.10 30.94
N MET A 366 11.75 -16.25 31.22
CA MET A 366 12.52 -17.03 30.26
C MET A 366 11.63 -17.61 29.14
N THR A 367 10.45 -18.12 29.50
CA THR A 367 9.46 -18.61 28.52
C THR A 367 9.02 -17.47 27.60
N GLY A 368 8.68 -16.33 28.20
CA GLY A 368 8.27 -15.15 27.46
C GLY A 368 9.36 -14.57 26.56
N ALA A 369 10.62 -14.57 27.02
CA ALA A 369 11.76 -14.21 26.19
C ALA A 369 11.90 -15.17 24.99
N GLY A 370 11.69 -16.47 25.17
CA GLY A 370 11.64 -17.45 24.08
C GLY A 370 10.51 -17.19 23.08
N LEU A 371 9.32 -16.81 23.57
CA LEU A 371 8.20 -16.41 22.71
C LEU A 371 8.50 -15.14 21.91
N VAL A 372 9.20 -14.16 22.50
CA VAL A 372 9.62 -12.96 21.77
C VAL A 372 10.72 -13.30 20.74
N LEU A 373 11.66 -14.19 21.10
CA LEU A 373 12.74 -14.64 20.23
C LEU A 373 12.22 -15.29 18.93
N PHE A 374 11.05 -15.94 18.98
CA PHE A 374 10.38 -16.44 17.78
C PHE A 374 10.25 -15.35 16.70
N PHE A 375 9.82 -14.15 17.06
CA PHE A 375 9.55 -13.09 16.08
C PHE A 375 10.84 -12.52 15.47
N VAL A 376 11.90 -12.41 16.28
CA VAL A 376 13.23 -12.00 15.79
C VAL A 376 13.79 -13.04 14.83
N MET A 377 13.70 -14.31 15.20
CA MET A 377 14.17 -15.42 14.37
C MET A 377 13.33 -15.57 13.10
N LEU A 378 12.00 -15.39 13.19
CA LEU A 378 11.11 -15.39 12.04
C LEU A 378 11.53 -14.31 11.06
N LEU A 379 11.70 -13.06 11.49
CA LEU A 379 12.17 -11.96 10.64
C LEU A 379 13.51 -12.30 9.97
N ALA A 380 14.50 -12.70 10.74
CA ALA A 380 15.85 -12.98 10.24
C ALA A 380 15.88 -14.12 9.22
N PHE A 381 15.17 -15.22 9.47
CA PHE A 381 15.13 -16.35 8.54
C PHE A 381 14.25 -16.07 7.32
N ALA A 382 13.18 -15.32 7.51
CA ALA A 382 12.24 -14.98 6.46
C ALA A 382 12.94 -14.19 5.33
N GLU A 383 13.89 -13.31 5.68
CA GLU A 383 14.73 -12.58 4.73
C GLU A 383 15.64 -13.49 3.87
N VAL A 384 16.03 -14.67 4.36
CA VAL A 384 17.03 -15.54 3.71
C VAL A 384 16.39 -16.71 2.95
N ILE A 385 15.46 -17.41 3.59
CA ILE A 385 14.86 -18.66 3.08
C ILE A 385 13.37 -18.55 2.75
N GLY A 386 12.80 -17.34 2.88
CA GLY A 386 11.38 -17.08 2.63
C GLY A 386 10.48 -17.40 3.83
N PHE A 387 9.29 -16.78 3.84
CA PHE A 387 8.39 -16.77 5.01
C PHE A 387 7.98 -18.16 5.49
N ALA A 388 7.52 -19.04 4.58
CA ALA A 388 6.95 -20.33 4.98
C ALA A 388 7.99 -21.24 5.67
N TRP A 389 9.19 -21.35 5.09
CA TRP A 389 10.27 -22.14 5.68
C TRP A 389 10.81 -21.51 6.96
N ALA A 390 10.99 -20.20 6.97
CA ALA A 390 11.38 -19.46 8.17
C ALA A 390 10.38 -19.70 9.32
N TYR A 391 9.09 -19.68 9.03
CA TYR A 391 8.03 -19.94 10.00
C TYR A 391 8.14 -21.35 10.59
N ILE A 392 8.28 -22.37 9.74
CA ILE A 392 8.39 -23.77 10.19
C ILE A 392 9.63 -23.96 11.06
N VAL A 393 10.80 -23.47 10.61
CA VAL A 393 12.06 -23.63 11.33
C VAL A 393 12.02 -22.87 12.66
N ALA A 394 11.56 -21.61 12.65
CA ALA A 394 11.51 -20.78 13.85
C ALA A 394 10.52 -21.32 14.88
N SER A 395 9.32 -21.72 14.45
CA SER A 395 8.30 -22.28 15.34
C SER A 395 8.75 -23.62 15.91
N ALA A 396 9.30 -24.53 15.10
CA ALA A 396 9.81 -25.82 15.57
C ALA A 396 10.94 -25.65 16.62
N ALA A 397 11.87 -24.72 16.40
CA ALA A 397 12.95 -24.43 17.32
C ALA A 397 12.43 -23.89 18.67
N ILE A 398 11.50 -22.93 18.65
CA ILE A 398 10.94 -22.35 19.89
C ILE A 398 10.03 -23.34 20.62
N ILE A 399 9.18 -24.08 19.90
CA ILE A 399 8.34 -25.12 20.49
C ILE A 399 9.23 -26.18 21.15
N GLY A 400 10.29 -26.65 20.48
CA GLY A 400 11.23 -27.62 21.02
C GLY A 400 11.92 -27.10 22.28
N LEU A 401 12.47 -25.88 22.23
CA LEU A 401 13.14 -25.22 23.35
C LEU A 401 12.20 -25.08 24.56
N LEU A 402 11.00 -24.53 24.37
CA LEU A 402 10.05 -24.30 25.46
C LEU A 402 9.47 -25.61 26.01
N THR A 403 9.25 -26.63 25.16
CA THR A 403 8.80 -27.96 25.61
C THR A 403 9.87 -28.65 26.45
N ALA A 404 11.13 -28.63 26.00
CA ALA A 404 12.25 -29.21 26.74
C ALA A 404 12.48 -28.48 28.08
N TYR A 405 12.43 -27.14 28.06
CA TYR A 405 12.52 -26.32 29.28
C TYR A 405 11.37 -26.63 30.26
N SER A 406 10.14 -26.74 29.74
CA SER A 406 8.96 -27.10 30.55
C SER A 406 9.09 -28.48 31.19
N ALA A 407 9.71 -29.45 30.51
CA ALA A 407 9.96 -30.78 31.09
C ALA A 407 10.89 -30.72 32.30
N ALA A 408 11.94 -29.90 32.22
CA ALA A 408 12.88 -29.70 33.31
C ALA A 408 12.23 -28.95 34.50
N VAL A 409 11.53 -27.85 34.24
CA VAL A 409 10.91 -27.00 35.27
C VAL A 409 9.75 -27.69 35.98
N LEU A 410 8.83 -28.28 35.21
CA LEU A 410 7.62 -28.91 35.75
C LEU A 410 7.87 -30.33 36.28
N LYS A 411 9.11 -30.83 36.14
CA LYS A 411 9.56 -32.17 36.53
C LYS A 411 8.64 -33.29 36.01
N SER A 412 7.98 -33.06 34.87
CA SER A 412 6.97 -33.95 34.33
C SER A 412 6.87 -33.83 32.80
N TRP A 413 7.17 -34.93 32.11
CA TRP A 413 7.01 -35.03 30.66
C TRP A 413 5.55 -34.95 30.22
N GLY A 414 4.59 -35.37 31.06
CA GLY A 414 3.17 -35.23 30.75
C GLY A 414 2.75 -33.76 30.64
N ARG A 415 3.15 -32.95 31.64
CA ARG A 415 2.87 -31.49 31.64
C ARG A 415 3.60 -30.78 30.51
N ALA A 416 4.85 -31.15 30.25
CA ALA A 416 5.62 -30.58 29.16
C ALA A 416 5.02 -30.87 27.78
N ARG A 417 4.56 -32.11 27.53
CA ARG A 417 3.89 -32.48 26.26
C ARG A 417 2.59 -31.71 26.05
N PHE A 418 1.85 -31.42 27.11
CA PHE A 418 0.68 -30.55 27.02
C PHE A 418 1.08 -29.14 26.58
N ILE A 419 2.11 -28.54 27.18
CA ILE A 419 2.60 -27.21 26.79
C ILE A 419 3.10 -27.21 25.35
N GLY A 420 3.86 -28.23 24.95
CA GLY A 420 4.30 -28.38 23.56
C GLY A 420 3.13 -28.50 22.58
N ALA A 421 2.11 -29.30 22.88
CA ALA A 421 0.91 -29.43 22.06
C ALA A 421 0.12 -28.12 21.97
N LEU A 422 -0.01 -27.39 23.09
CA LEU A 422 -0.63 -26.07 23.12
C LEU A 422 0.14 -25.09 22.20
N LEU A 423 1.47 -25.05 22.29
CA LEU A 423 2.30 -24.19 21.45
C LEU A 423 2.17 -24.56 19.98
N VAL A 424 2.23 -25.85 19.61
CA VAL A 424 1.97 -26.32 18.24
C VAL A 424 0.62 -25.81 17.75
N GLY A 425 -0.43 -25.93 18.57
CA GLY A 425 -1.76 -25.43 18.24
C GLY A 425 -1.78 -23.91 18.01
N LEU A 426 -1.16 -23.14 18.91
CA LEU A 426 -1.07 -21.68 18.78
C LEU A 426 -0.30 -21.26 17.52
N TYR A 427 0.87 -21.86 17.24
CA TYR A 427 1.64 -21.57 16.03
C TYR A 427 0.90 -22.01 14.76
N ALA A 428 0.30 -23.19 14.71
CA ALA A 428 -0.50 -23.60 13.56
C ALA A 428 -1.66 -22.61 13.29
N LEU A 429 -2.33 -22.18 14.36
CA LEU A 429 -3.41 -21.19 14.30
C LEU A 429 -2.93 -19.83 13.80
N LEU A 430 -1.78 -19.37 14.27
CA LEU A 430 -1.16 -18.13 13.80
C LEU A 430 -0.82 -18.23 12.31
N TYR A 431 -0.25 -19.35 11.85
CA TYR A 431 0.03 -19.55 10.44
C TYR A 431 -1.24 -19.42 9.58
N VAL A 432 -2.36 -19.98 10.04
CA VAL A 432 -3.66 -19.82 9.37
C VAL A 432 -4.09 -18.35 9.37
N LEU A 433 -4.04 -17.66 10.51
CA LEU A 433 -4.40 -16.24 10.62
C LEU A 433 -3.57 -15.34 9.68
N LEU A 434 -2.28 -15.64 9.50
CA LEU A 434 -1.37 -14.87 8.64
C LEU A 434 -1.62 -15.07 7.15
N ASN A 435 -2.27 -16.17 6.75
CA ASN A 435 -2.65 -16.41 5.35
C ASN A 435 -4.08 -15.96 5.03
N LEU A 436 -4.86 -15.55 6.03
CA LEU A 436 -6.20 -15.00 5.84
C LEU A 436 -6.15 -13.48 5.83
N GLU A 437 -6.53 -12.85 4.72
CA GLU A 437 -6.55 -11.39 4.59
C GLU A 437 -7.83 -10.78 5.18
N ALA A 438 -9.01 -11.31 4.85
CA ALA A 438 -10.29 -10.68 5.19
C ALA A 438 -10.90 -11.14 6.54
N TRP A 439 -10.50 -12.30 7.07
CA TRP A 439 -11.18 -12.96 8.21
C TRP A 439 -10.39 -12.94 9.51
N SER A 440 -9.22 -12.30 9.55
CA SER A 440 -8.32 -12.41 10.71
C SER A 440 -8.91 -11.82 11.98
N LEU A 441 -9.68 -10.73 11.88
CA LEU A 441 -10.33 -10.11 13.05
C LEU A 441 -11.44 -11.01 13.60
N LEU A 442 -12.28 -11.60 12.73
CA LEU A 442 -13.36 -12.49 13.13
C LEU A 442 -12.82 -13.74 13.81
N ILE A 443 -11.88 -14.42 13.15
CA ILE A 443 -11.31 -15.66 13.71
C ILE A 443 -10.55 -15.33 15.00
N GLY A 444 -9.77 -14.25 15.02
CA GLY A 444 -9.07 -13.79 16.22
C GLY A 444 -10.00 -13.51 17.41
N SER A 445 -11.13 -12.83 17.19
CA SER A 445 -12.07 -12.51 18.27
C SER A 445 -12.82 -13.74 18.78
N VAL A 446 -13.24 -14.65 17.89
CA VAL A 446 -13.88 -15.92 18.28
C VAL A 446 -12.91 -16.78 19.09
N LEU A 447 -11.64 -16.86 18.68
CA LEU A 447 -10.62 -17.60 19.43
C LEU A 447 -10.37 -17.02 20.82
N LEU A 448 -10.25 -15.70 20.92
CA LEU A 448 -10.13 -15.00 22.20
C LEU A 448 -11.32 -15.29 23.10
N PHE A 449 -12.54 -15.26 22.56
CA PHE A 449 -13.75 -15.59 23.29
C PHE A 449 -13.76 -17.03 23.80
N VAL A 450 -13.48 -18.02 22.94
CA VAL A 450 -13.46 -19.44 23.31
C VAL A 450 -12.40 -19.71 24.37
N ALA A 451 -11.22 -19.11 24.23
CA ALA A 451 -10.15 -19.29 25.19
C ALA A 451 -10.47 -18.65 26.54
N LEU A 452 -11.03 -17.43 26.56
CA LEU A 452 -11.50 -16.79 27.78
C LEU A 452 -12.60 -17.63 28.46
N ALA A 453 -13.57 -18.14 27.69
CA ALA A 453 -14.63 -19.02 28.21
C ALA A 453 -14.06 -20.30 28.84
N GLY A 454 -13.09 -20.94 28.17
CA GLY A 454 -12.40 -22.12 28.71
C GLY A 454 -11.66 -21.82 30.02
N VAL A 455 -11.04 -20.65 30.13
CA VAL A 455 -10.34 -20.20 31.34
C VAL A 455 -11.32 -19.92 32.48
N MET A 456 -12.41 -19.22 32.19
CA MET A 456 -13.48 -18.98 33.19
C MET A 456 -14.07 -20.30 33.68
N TYR A 457 -14.28 -21.27 32.78
CA TYR A 457 -14.82 -22.58 33.14
C TYR A 457 -13.86 -23.40 34.02
N THR A 458 -12.58 -23.42 33.67
CA THR A 458 -11.56 -24.19 34.40
C THR A 458 -11.20 -23.56 35.76
N THR A 459 -11.27 -22.24 35.87
CA THR A 459 -10.92 -21.53 37.10
C THR A 459 -12.08 -21.29 38.06
N ARG A 460 -13.31 -21.67 37.71
CA ARG A 460 -14.53 -21.39 38.50
C ARG A 460 -14.53 -21.89 39.95
N ASN A 461 -13.72 -22.90 40.26
CA ASN A 461 -13.65 -23.52 41.59
C ASN A 461 -12.37 -23.12 42.35
N ILE A 462 -11.59 -22.15 41.86
CA ILE A 462 -10.35 -21.70 42.49
C ILE A 462 -10.65 -20.58 43.51
N ASP A 463 -10.17 -20.72 44.75
CA ASP A 463 -10.21 -19.64 45.73
C ASP A 463 -9.05 -18.65 45.50
N TRP A 464 -9.39 -17.50 44.94
CA TRP A 464 -8.45 -16.43 44.62
C TRP A 464 -8.05 -15.59 45.85
N SER A 465 -8.82 -15.68 46.93
CA SER A 465 -8.82 -14.69 48.00
C SER A 465 -7.88 -14.98 49.16
N GLY A 466 -7.04 -16.02 49.07
CA GLY A 466 -6.18 -16.57 50.13
C GLY A 466 -5.32 -15.55 50.89
N ILE A 467 -5.97 -14.76 51.73
CA ILE A 467 -5.42 -13.79 52.67
C ILE A 467 -5.66 -14.39 54.05
N ASN A 468 -4.66 -15.15 54.49
CA ASN A 468 -4.27 -15.25 55.90
C ASN A 468 -5.39 -15.65 56.89
N ARG A 469 -5.91 -16.88 56.84
CA ARG A 469 -6.50 -17.48 58.05
C ARG A 469 -5.36 -17.80 59.03
N ARG A 470 -4.98 -16.82 59.87
CA ARG A 470 -4.19 -17.09 61.07
C ARG A 470 -4.98 -18.09 61.91
N SER A 471 -4.46 -19.28 62.13
CA SER A 471 -4.92 -20.16 63.20
C SER A 471 -4.70 -19.42 64.51
N VAL A 472 -5.79 -18.95 65.13
CA VAL A 472 -5.76 -18.50 66.52
C VAL A 472 -5.40 -19.74 67.35
N PRO A 473 -4.33 -19.73 68.15
CA PRO A 473 -4.08 -20.83 69.06
C PRO A 473 -5.20 -20.82 70.11
N ALA A 474 -5.92 -21.94 70.22
CA ALA A 474 -6.78 -22.17 71.37
C ALA A 474 -5.87 -22.32 72.60
N HIS A 475 -5.74 -21.26 73.39
CA HIS A 475 -5.29 -21.39 74.76
C HIS A 475 -6.46 -21.90 75.60
N ALA A 476 -6.18 -22.99 76.31
CA ALA A 476 -7.06 -23.77 77.17
C ALA A 476 -7.66 -22.95 78.33
#